data_AF-A0A2H0FVB6-F1
#
_entry.id   AF-A0A2H0FVB6-F1
#
_cell.length_a   1.000
_cell.length_b   1.000
_cell.length_c   1.000
_cell.angle_alpha   90.00
_cell.angle_beta   90.00
_cell.angle_gamma   90.00
#
_symmetry.space_group_name_H-M   'P 1'
#
loop_
_entity.id
_entity.type
_entity.pdbx_description
1 polymer ?
#
loop_
_entity_poly.entity_id
_entity_poly.type
_entity_poly.pdbx_seq_one_letter_code
_entity_poly.pdbx_strand_id
1 'polypeptide(L)'
;METFFILVFWGVVSWACWHWFLHQWVESLGITKRAKAWFSARRIPDEAYYEQASREVRNGNVREGLWAKAWAQAEGDNTKAQALYIKLRVDAMKAEAARRFCGDAETDNGFNPSVSAKTVVACTQCGINLRMPLGKLLDVRCTQCGHEFRVDTAHDNQVEEYPDLKDQTVGRIGRLTFFWLWLASVLVIIVVTAMVREGGLAEPSLSPVNFPSVLLAALLAFSFAIAIARLRDVDKSGWWSLIWLIPFVNLALVLYLLVVPGSQGRNRFGPANVGFLNLK
;
A
#
# COMPACT_ATOMS: atom_id res chain seq x y z
N MET A 1 -4.57 -18.45 -49.14
CA MET A 1 -4.50 -19.33 -47.95
C MET A 1 -3.49 -18.83 -46.93
N GLU A 2 -2.31 -18.34 -47.33
CA GLU A 2 -1.25 -17.89 -46.40
C GLU A 2 -1.66 -16.72 -45.49
N THR A 3 -2.41 -15.75 -46.00
CA THR A 3 -2.90 -14.61 -45.20
C THR A 3 -3.87 -15.03 -44.09
N PHE A 4 -4.68 -16.06 -44.32
CA PHE A 4 -5.61 -16.58 -43.32
C PHE A 4 -4.86 -17.29 -42.18
N PHE A 5 -3.85 -18.09 -42.50
CA PHE A 5 -2.99 -18.74 -41.50
C PHE A 5 -2.21 -17.72 -40.66
N ILE A 6 -1.70 -16.64 -41.27
CA ILE A 6 -1.00 -15.58 -40.56
C ILE A 6 -1.95 -14.85 -39.60
N LEU A 7 -3.16 -14.51 -40.03
CA LEU A 7 -4.14 -13.82 -39.17
C LEU A 7 -4.59 -14.69 -37.99
N VAL A 8 -4.84 -15.98 -38.22
CA VAL A 8 -5.21 -16.92 -37.15
C VAL A 8 -4.04 -17.12 -36.19
N PHE A 9 -2.81 -17.27 -36.69
CA PHE A 9 -1.62 -17.44 -35.86
C PHE A 9 -1.35 -16.20 -34.99
N TRP A 10 -1.40 -15.00 -35.57
CA TRP A 10 -1.26 -13.74 -34.81
C TRP A 10 -2.42 -13.52 -33.85
N GLY A 11 -3.64 -13.93 -34.20
CA GLY A 11 -4.79 -13.91 -33.30
C GLY A 11 -4.60 -14.78 -32.07
N VAL A 12 -4.13 -16.02 -32.25
CA VAL A 12 -3.89 -16.98 -31.16
C VAL A 12 -2.70 -16.55 -30.29
N VAL A 13 -1.60 -16.08 -30.90
CA VAL A 13 -0.42 -15.60 -30.16
C VAL A 13 -0.75 -14.32 -29.38
N SER A 14 -1.48 -13.38 -29.99
CA SER A 14 -1.95 -12.17 -29.32
C SER A 14 -2.88 -12.51 -28.16
N TRP A 15 -3.85 -13.42 -28.36
CA TRP A 15 -4.77 -13.86 -27.32
C TRP A 15 -4.04 -14.56 -26.16
N ALA A 16 -3.09 -15.44 -26.45
CA ALA A 16 -2.31 -16.14 -25.41
C ALA A 16 -1.41 -15.18 -24.62
N CYS A 17 -0.75 -14.23 -25.31
CA CYS A 17 0.09 -13.23 -24.68
C CYS A 17 -0.74 -12.26 -23.82
N TRP A 18 -1.93 -11.90 -24.31
CA TRP A 18 -2.89 -11.08 -23.57
C TRP A 18 -3.42 -11.80 -22.33
N HIS A 19 -3.79 -13.07 -22.47
CA HIS A 19 -4.29 -13.88 -21.35
C HIS A 19 -3.21 -14.08 -20.27
N TRP A 20 -1.98 -14.36 -20.67
CA TRP A 20 -0.84 -14.46 -19.75
C TRP A 20 -0.58 -13.13 -19.02
N PHE A 21 -0.62 -12.02 -19.74
CA PHE A 21 -0.44 -10.69 -19.17
C PHE A 21 -1.58 -10.29 -18.22
N LEU A 22 -2.83 -10.62 -18.57
CA LEU A 22 -4.00 -10.38 -17.72
C LEU A 22 -3.95 -11.22 -16.45
N HIS A 23 -3.48 -12.47 -16.55
CA HIS A 23 -3.23 -13.34 -15.39
C HIS A 23 -2.19 -12.74 -14.45
N GLN A 24 -1.03 -12.34 -14.99
CA GLN A 24 0.02 -11.66 -14.23
C GLN A 24 -0.49 -10.37 -13.57
N TRP A 25 -1.34 -9.61 -14.27
CA TRP A 25 -1.93 -8.39 -13.73
C TRP A 25 -2.84 -8.69 -12.54
N VAL A 26 -3.78 -9.62 -12.70
CA VAL A 26 -4.73 -10.03 -11.65
C VAL A 26 -4.00 -10.58 -10.42
N GLU A 27 -2.93 -11.35 -10.62
CA GLU A 27 -2.09 -11.82 -9.52
C GLU A 27 -1.38 -10.67 -8.78
N SER A 28 -0.91 -9.65 -9.52
CA SER A 28 -0.22 -8.49 -8.95
C SER A 28 -1.11 -7.59 -8.08
N LEU A 29 -2.44 -7.67 -8.25
CA LEU A 29 -3.41 -6.95 -7.44
C LEU A 29 -3.52 -7.51 -6.02
N GLY A 30 -3.04 -8.73 -5.75
CA GLY A 30 -3.05 -9.37 -4.42
C GLY A 30 -4.46 -9.69 -3.87
N ILE A 31 -5.52 -9.35 -4.61
CA ILE A 31 -6.92 -9.54 -4.26
C ILE A 31 -7.23 -11.03 -4.11
N THR A 32 -6.65 -11.89 -4.96
CA THR A 32 -6.90 -13.33 -4.96
C THR A 32 -6.38 -14.01 -3.70
N LYS A 33 -5.19 -13.67 -3.22
CA LYS A 33 -4.61 -14.25 -2.00
C LYS A 33 -5.40 -13.84 -0.76
N ARG A 34 -5.71 -12.55 -0.62
CA ARG A 34 -6.49 -12.03 0.51
C ARG A 34 -7.94 -12.52 0.50
N ALA A 35 -8.60 -12.53 -0.66
CA ALA A 35 -9.96 -13.04 -0.78
C ALA A 35 -10.01 -14.55 -0.49
N LYS A 36 -9.11 -15.34 -1.08
CA LYS A 36 -9.05 -16.80 -0.86
C LYS A 36 -8.72 -17.13 0.60
N ALA A 37 -7.83 -16.37 1.23
CA ALA A 37 -7.55 -16.47 2.67
C ALA A 37 -8.79 -16.12 3.51
N TRP A 38 -9.47 -15.01 3.22
CA TRP A 38 -10.71 -14.61 3.90
C TRP A 38 -11.83 -15.65 3.76
N PHE A 39 -12.03 -16.21 2.56
CA PHE A 39 -13.00 -17.28 2.32
C PHE A 39 -12.62 -18.59 3.04
N SER A 40 -11.31 -18.91 3.14
CA SER A 40 -10.84 -20.10 3.86
C SER A 40 -10.96 -19.96 5.38
N ALA A 41 -10.66 -18.78 5.94
CA ALA A 41 -10.81 -18.50 7.37
C ALA A 41 -12.27 -18.56 7.83
N ARG A 42 -13.22 -18.31 6.92
CA ARG A 42 -14.66 -18.44 7.19
C ARG A 42 -15.17 -19.88 7.19
N ARG A 43 -14.32 -20.86 6.84
CA ARG A 43 -14.68 -22.30 6.78
C ARG A 43 -14.35 -23.05 8.08
N ILE A 44 -13.83 -22.40 9.10
CA ILE A 44 -13.57 -23.04 10.40
C ILE A 44 -14.94 -23.40 11.01
N PRO A 45 -15.17 -24.63 11.50
CA PRO A 45 -16.46 -25.03 12.06
C PRO A 45 -16.78 -24.14 13.27
N ASP A 46 -17.87 -23.38 13.13
CA ASP A 46 -18.34 -22.43 14.14
C ASP A 46 -18.52 -23.08 15.53
N GLU A 47 -18.82 -24.37 15.56
CA GLU A 47 -19.04 -25.19 16.76
C GLU A 47 -17.85 -25.18 17.74
N ALA A 48 -16.61 -25.23 17.25
CA ALA A 48 -15.42 -25.23 18.10
C ALA A 48 -15.24 -23.88 18.85
N TYR A 49 -15.59 -22.77 18.20
CA TYR A 49 -15.51 -21.44 18.83
C TYR A 49 -16.60 -21.26 19.89
N TYR A 50 -17.81 -21.76 19.63
CA TYR A 50 -18.89 -21.75 20.62
C TYR A 50 -18.55 -22.62 21.82
N GLU A 51 -17.97 -23.80 21.60
CA GLU A 51 -17.52 -24.68 22.67
C GLU A 51 -16.47 -23.99 23.54
N GLN A 52 -15.44 -23.38 22.93
CA GLN A 52 -14.40 -22.66 23.66
C GLN A 52 -14.96 -21.48 24.46
N ALA A 53 -15.82 -20.65 23.85
CA ALA A 53 -16.46 -19.52 24.53
C ALA A 53 -17.34 -19.98 25.69
N SER A 54 -18.05 -21.10 25.55
CA SER A 54 -18.88 -21.67 26.61
C SER A 54 -18.04 -22.18 27.80
N ARG A 55 -16.85 -22.74 27.54
CA ARG A 55 -15.90 -23.16 28.59
C ARG A 55 -15.34 -21.96 29.35
N GLU A 56 -15.02 -20.86 28.66
CA GLU A 56 -14.55 -19.61 29.31
C GLU A 56 -15.58 -19.07 30.31
N VAL A 57 -16.85 -19.01 29.90
CA VAL A 57 -17.96 -18.57 30.78
C VAL A 57 -18.15 -19.53 31.95
N ARG A 58 -18.14 -20.84 31.70
CA ARG A 58 -18.29 -21.87 32.74
C ARG A 58 -17.20 -21.81 33.80
N ASN A 59 -15.96 -21.53 33.37
CA ASN A 59 -14.79 -21.47 34.25
C ASN A 59 -14.66 -20.09 34.95
N GLY A 60 -15.53 -19.13 34.68
CA GLY A 60 -15.46 -17.77 35.23
C GLY A 60 -14.31 -16.92 34.69
N ASN A 61 -13.61 -17.37 33.63
CA ASN A 61 -12.48 -16.68 33.03
C ASN A 61 -12.93 -15.83 31.84
N VAL A 62 -13.79 -14.84 32.10
CA VAL A 62 -14.35 -13.96 31.06
C VAL A 62 -13.49 -12.72 30.83
N ARG A 63 -13.38 -12.27 29.58
CA ARG A 63 -12.72 -11.01 29.26
C ARG A 63 -13.59 -9.83 29.70
N GLU A 64 -13.11 -9.08 30.69
CA GLU A 64 -13.85 -7.97 31.31
C GLU A 64 -14.41 -6.96 30.31
N GLY A 65 -13.62 -6.54 29.31
CA GLY A 65 -14.09 -5.58 28.30
C GLY A 65 -15.21 -6.11 27.38
N LEU A 66 -15.17 -7.40 27.02
CA LEU A 66 -16.24 -8.03 26.24
C LEU A 66 -17.47 -8.29 27.11
N TRP A 67 -17.26 -8.66 28.37
CA TRP A 67 -18.32 -8.86 29.36
C TRP A 67 -19.07 -7.57 29.64
N ALA A 68 -18.37 -6.46 29.86
CA ALA A 68 -18.98 -5.14 30.06
C ALA A 68 -19.87 -4.74 28.86
N LYS A 69 -19.41 -5.01 27.63
CA LYS A 69 -20.19 -4.76 26.41
C LYS A 69 -21.45 -5.62 26.34
N ALA A 70 -21.33 -6.92 26.66
CA ALA A 70 -22.46 -7.83 26.70
C ALA A 70 -23.48 -7.43 27.77
N TRP A 71 -22.99 -7.05 28.96
CA TRP A 71 -23.81 -6.62 30.09
C TRP A 71 -24.56 -5.32 29.80
N ALA A 72 -23.89 -4.35 29.17
CA ALA A 72 -24.53 -3.11 28.71
C ALA A 72 -25.65 -3.37 27.69
N GLN A 73 -25.47 -4.34 26.79
CA GLN A 73 -26.49 -4.74 25.80
C GLN A 73 -27.60 -5.61 26.39
N ALA A 74 -27.37 -6.20 27.56
CA ALA A 74 -28.33 -7.08 28.23
C ALA A 74 -29.27 -6.33 29.18
N GLU A 75 -29.14 -5.01 29.31
CA GLU A 75 -29.97 -4.16 30.19
C GLU A 75 -30.01 -4.66 31.66
N GLY A 76 -28.90 -5.29 32.11
CA GLY A 76 -28.76 -5.82 33.46
C GLY A 76 -29.20 -7.28 33.67
N ASP A 77 -29.73 -7.96 32.64
CA ASP A 77 -30.08 -9.38 32.71
C ASP A 77 -28.83 -10.27 32.53
N ASN A 78 -28.50 -11.05 33.56
CA ASN A 78 -27.31 -11.89 33.58
C ASN A 78 -27.37 -13.04 32.56
N THR A 79 -28.55 -13.63 32.33
CA THR A 79 -28.70 -14.75 31.38
C THR A 79 -28.53 -14.27 29.93
N LYS A 80 -29.11 -13.11 29.62
CA LYS A 80 -28.92 -12.46 28.32
C LYS A 80 -27.48 -11.99 28.12
N ALA A 81 -26.83 -11.46 29.17
CA ALA A 81 -25.43 -11.06 29.12
C ALA A 81 -24.50 -12.24 28.79
N GLN A 82 -24.76 -13.43 29.36
CA GLN A 82 -23.99 -14.64 29.04
C GLN A 82 -24.14 -15.06 27.58
N ALA A 83 -25.36 -15.09 27.06
CA ALA A 83 -25.61 -15.42 25.65
C ALA A 83 -24.96 -14.40 24.69
N LEU A 84 -25.05 -13.11 25.01
CA LEU A 84 -24.43 -12.03 24.24
C LEU A 84 -22.90 -12.09 24.31
N TYR A 85 -22.32 -12.43 25.47
CA TYR A 85 -20.88 -12.59 25.62
C TYR A 85 -20.34 -13.70 24.73
N ILE A 86 -20.98 -14.88 24.73
CA ILE A 86 -20.57 -16.02 23.90
C ILE A 86 -20.52 -15.59 22.43
N LYS A 87 -21.55 -14.88 21.95
CA LYS A 87 -21.60 -14.36 20.57
C LYS A 87 -20.46 -13.38 20.28
N LEU A 88 -20.30 -12.36 21.11
CA LEU A 88 -19.24 -11.36 20.95
C LEU A 88 -17.83 -11.97 21.03
N ARG A 89 -17.66 -13.01 21.84
CA ARG A 89 -16.39 -13.70 22.01
C ARG A 89 -16.03 -14.54 20.79
N VAL A 90 -16.99 -15.25 20.21
CA VAL A 90 -16.81 -15.97 18.94
C VAL A 90 -16.43 -15.00 17.82
N ASP A 91 -17.11 -13.86 17.72
CA ASP A 91 -16.78 -12.82 16.74
C ASP A 91 -15.36 -12.29 16.95
N ALA A 92 -14.94 -12.09 18.20
CA ALA A 92 -13.57 -11.72 18.53
C ALA A 92 -12.55 -12.79 18.15
N MET A 93 -12.82 -14.08 18.40
CA MET A 93 -11.93 -15.18 18.00
C MET A 93 -11.79 -15.29 16.49
N LYS A 94 -12.89 -15.11 15.74
CA LYS A 94 -12.88 -15.05 14.27
C LYS A 94 -12.05 -13.86 13.77
N ALA A 95 -12.17 -12.70 14.40
CA ALA A 95 -11.38 -11.52 14.07
C ALA A 95 -9.88 -11.65 14.44
N GLU A 96 -9.56 -12.33 15.55
CA GLU A 96 -8.18 -12.66 15.94
C GLU A 96 -7.56 -13.67 14.97
N ALA A 97 -8.29 -14.70 14.57
CA ALA A 97 -7.84 -15.67 13.57
C ALA A 97 -7.57 -15.01 12.21
N ALA A 98 -8.50 -14.18 11.72
CA ALA A 98 -8.32 -13.42 10.48
C ALA A 98 -7.10 -12.48 10.53
N ARG A 99 -6.82 -11.88 11.69
CA ARG A 99 -5.63 -11.02 11.88
C ARG A 99 -4.32 -11.79 11.86
N ARG A 100 -4.25 -12.99 12.45
CA ARG A 100 -3.04 -13.83 12.37
C ARG A 100 -2.67 -14.14 10.92
N PHE A 101 -3.62 -14.61 10.12
CA PHE A 101 -3.37 -14.93 8.70
C PHE A 101 -2.99 -13.71 7.85
N CYS A 102 -3.50 -12.51 8.18
CA CYS A 102 -3.14 -11.29 7.47
C CYS A 102 -1.81 -10.67 7.97
N GLY A 103 -1.46 -10.84 9.24
CA GLY A 103 -0.20 -10.34 9.83
C GLY A 103 1.03 -11.09 9.30
N ASP A 104 0.87 -12.38 9.00
CA ASP A 104 1.94 -13.19 8.38
C ASP A 104 2.23 -12.81 6.92
N ALA A 105 1.39 -11.98 6.29
CA ALA A 105 1.66 -11.43 4.96
C ALA A 105 2.50 -10.15 4.98
N GLU A 106 2.76 -9.57 6.17
CA GLU A 106 3.48 -8.30 6.34
C GLU A 106 4.89 -8.50 6.94
N THR A 107 5.21 -9.72 7.39
CA THR A 107 6.52 -10.06 7.97
C THR A 107 7.58 -10.51 6.97
N ASP A 108 7.32 -10.48 5.67
CA ASP A 108 8.36 -10.72 4.64
C ASP A 108 9.28 -9.50 4.44
N ASN A 109 9.02 -8.39 5.16
CA ASN A 109 9.92 -7.24 5.28
C ASN A 109 10.51 -7.13 6.69
N GLY A 110 11.17 -8.18 7.18
CA GLY A 110 12.34 -8.10 8.08
C GLY A 110 12.35 -7.15 9.30
N PHE A 111 11.21 -6.68 9.81
CA PHE A 111 11.16 -5.76 10.95
C PHE A 111 10.37 -6.37 12.09
N ASN A 112 11.10 -6.87 13.09
CA ASN A 112 10.54 -7.30 14.37
C ASN A 112 10.58 -6.10 15.34
N PRO A 113 9.45 -5.46 15.67
CA PRO A 113 9.43 -4.27 16.53
C PRO A 113 9.68 -4.58 18.02
N SER A 114 10.01 -5.83 18.38
CA SER A 114 10.33 -6.21 19.77
C SER A 114 11.82 -6.13 20.14
N VAL A 115 12.71 -5.77 19.20
CA VAL A 115 14.13 -5.56 19.53
C VAL A 115 14.34 -4.13 20.00
N SER A 116 14.37 -3.94 21.32
CA SER A 116 14.81 -2.70 21.98
C SER A 116 16.07 -2.15 21.27
N ALA A 117 15.92 -1.00 20.62
CA ALA A 117 17.04 -0.32 19.97
C ALA A 117 18.13 -0.03 21.01
N LYS A 118 19.37 -0.45 20.72
CA LYS A 118 20.54 -0.23 21.58
C LYS A 118 21.50 0.70 20.86
N THR A 119 21.92 1.77 21.52
CA THR A 119 22.99 2.66 21.03
C THR A 119 24.32 2.29 21.69
N VAL A 120 25.42 2.66 21.04
CA VAL A 120 26.79 2.46 21.52
C VAL A 120 27.38 3.82 21.85
N VAL A 121 27.78 4.01 23.12
CA VAL A 121 28.40 5.25 23.58
C VAL A 121 29.80 4.93 24.11
N ALA A 122 30.79 5.71 23.66
CA ALA A 122 32.17 5.56 24.10
C ALA A 122 32.40 6.30 25.43
N CYS A 123 33.15 5.70 26.35
CA CYS A 123 33.61 6.39 27.56
C CYS A 123 34.66 7.44 27.22
N THR A 124 34.49 8.68 27.71
CA THR A 124 35.41 9.80 27.45
C THR A 124 36.82 9.64 28.03
N GLN A 125 36.99 8.76 29.03
CA GLN A 125 38.29 8.56 29.71
C GLN A 125 39.09 7.38 29.16
N CYS A 126 38.42 6.25 28.88
CA CYS A 126 39.10 5.00 28.47
C CYS A 126 38.75 4.54 27.04
N GLY A 127 37.80 5.20 26.37
CA GLY A 127 37.41 4.88 25.00
C GLY A 127 36.64 3.57 24.84
N ILE A 128 36.28 2.86 25.90
CA ILE A 128 35.51 1.61 25.78
C ILE A 128 34.07 1.91 25.35
N ASN A 129 33.56 1.09 24.44
CA ASN A 129 32.20 1.16 23.92
C ASN A 129 31.21 0.46 24.83
N LEU A 130 30.25 1.19 25.37
CA LEU A 130 29.17 0.69 26.23
C LEU A 130 27.86 0.63 25.43
N ARG A 131 27.12 -0.48 25.54
CA ARG A 131 25.78 -0.60 24.93
C ARG A 131 24.71 -0.17 25.91
N MET A 132 23.86 0.77 25.49
CA MET A 132 22.82 1.37 26.33
C MET A 132 21.46 1.33 25.62
N PRO A 133 20.34 1.28 26.38
CA PRO A 133 19.00 1.41 25.79
C PRO A 133 18.77 2.83 25.26
N LEU A 134 18.12 2.96 24.11
CA LEU A 134 17.79 4.26 23.50
C LEU A 134 16.79 5.07 24.35
N GLY A 135 16.89 6.40 24.30
CA GLY A 135 15.82 7.31 24.75
C GLY A 135 15.75 7.59 26.25
N LYS A 136 16.85 7.41 27.00
CA LYS A 136 16.89 7.70 28.44
C LYS A 136 18.09 8.56 28.83
N LEU A 137 17.88 9.48 29.76
CA LEU A 137 18.98 10.05 30.54
C LEU A 137 19.38 9.05 31.61
N LEU A 138 20.63 8.62 31.56
CA LEU A 138 21.19 7.63 32.48
C LEU A 138 22.51 8.18 33.01
N ASP A 139 22.67 8.09 34.33
CA ASP A 139 23.97 8.24 34.97
C ASP A 139 24.66 6.87 34.89
N VAL A 140 25.75 6.79 34.13
CA VAL A 140 26.43 5.52 33.82
C VAL A 140 27.83 5.51 34.42
N ARG A 141 28.15 4.44 35.13
CA ARG A 141 29.51 4.15 35.61
C ARG A 141 30.21 3.19 34.65
N CYS A 142 31.37 3.59 34.13
CA CYS A 142 32.19 2.72 33.30
C CYS A 142 32.75 1.53 34.10
N THR A 143 32.63 0.30 33.58
CA THR A 143 33.13 -0.91 34.25
C THR A 143 34.65 -1.08 34.20
N GLN A 144 35.33 -0.38 33.29
CA GLN A 144 36.79 -0.46 33.15
C GLN A 144 37.54 0.60 33.96
N CYS A 145 37.10 1.87 33.91
CA CYS A 145 37.81 2.97 34.58
C CYS A 145 37.07 3.54 35.80
N GLY A 146 35.85 3.08 36.10
CA GLY A 146 35.05 3.56 37.23
C GLY A 146 34.53 5.00 37.08
N HIS A 147 34.84 5.69 35.98
CA HIS A 147 34.38 7.05 35.72
C HIS A 147 32.85 7.08 35.55
N GLU A 148 32.22 8.00 36.27
CA GLU A 148 30.78 8.24 36.24
C GLU A 148 30.49 9.43 35.34
N PHE A 149 29.61 9.23 34.35
CA PHE A 149 29.25 10.28 33.40
C PHE A 149 27.78 10.14 32.99
N ARG A 150 27.17 11.31 32.76
CA ARG A 150 25.78 11.40 32.33
C ARG A 150 25.71 11.25 30.82
N VAL A 151 24.94 10.28 30.36
CA VAL A 151 24.71 10.05 28.93
C VAL A 151 23.27 10.42 28.61
N ASP A 152 23.11 11.40 27.72
CA ASP A 152 21.83 11.69 27.10
C ASP A 152 21.70 10.84 25.84
N THR A 153 20.92 9.76 25.93
CA THR A 153 20.52 8.96 24.75
C THR A 153 19.14 9.36 24.21
N ALA A 154 18.55 10.42 24.77
CA ALA A 154 17.28 11.00 24.31
C ALA A 154 17.51 12.05 23.21
N HIS A 155 18.64 12.76 23.24
CA HIS A 155 19.15 13.51 22.09
C HIS A 155 20.15 12.63 21.32
N ASP A 156 19.60 11.69 20.56
CA ASP A 156 20.34 11.13 19.44
C ASP A 156 20.58 12.30 18.48
N ASN A 157 21.76 12.91 18.55
CA ASN A 157 22.32 13.65 17.43
C ASN A 157 22.66 12.66 16.30
N GLN A 158 21.67 11.86 15.88
CA GLN A 158 21.52 11.64 14.47
C GLN A 158 21.32 13.05 13.94
N VAL A 159 22.37 13.58 13.36
CA VAL A 159 22.16 14.15 12.04
C VAL A 159 21.49 13.01 11.27
N GLU A 160 20.15 12.94 11.34
CA GLU A 160 19.40 12.43 10.21
C GLU A 160 19.98 13.27 9.09
N GLU A 161 20.84 12.64 8.29
CA GLU A 161 21.29 13.21 7.05
C GLU A 161 20.02 13.35 6.23
N TYR A 162 19.34 14.48 6.44
CA TYR A 162 18.19 14.89 5.67
C TYR A 162 18.77 14.93 4.27
N PRO A 163 18.34 14.03 3.37
CA PRO A 163 18.85 14.03 2.01
C PRO A 163 18.67 15.46 1.53
N ASP A 164 19.77 16.09 1.14
CA ASP A 164 19.84 17.46 0.66
C ASP A 164 18.51 17.82 -0.01
N LEU A 165 17.75 18.75 0.58
CA LEU A 165 16.36 19.09 0.18
C LEU A 165 16.25 19.40 -1.32
N LYS A 166 17.39 19.66 -1.96
CA LYS A 166 17.56 19.86 -3.38
C LYS A 166 17.21 18.63 -4.24
N ASP A 167 17.41 17.40 -3.74
CA ASP A 167 17.18 16.15 -4.48
C ASP A 167 15.78 15.53 -4.27
N GLN A 168 15.01 16.03 -3.30
CA GLN A 168 13.64 15.56 -3.03
C GLN A 168 12.56 16.23 -3.92
N THR A 169 12.96 17.06 -4.88
CA THR A 169 12.06 17.86 -5.72
C THR A 169 11.48 17.10 -6.93
N VAL A 170 11.95 15.88 -7.22
CA VAL A 170 11.32 15.01 -8.24
C VAL A 170 10.08 14.35 -7.64
N GLY A 171 9.03 15.17 -7.50
CA GLY A 171 7.83 14.88 -6.73
C GLY A 171 7.04 13.68 -7.26
N ARG A 172 6.93 12.64 -6.44
CA ARG A 172 5.94 11.57 -6.55
C ARG A 172 4.52 12.16 -6.64
N ILE A 173 3.67 11.58 -7.48
CA ILE A 173 2.34 12.15 -7.79
C ILE A 173 1.33 11.63 -6.76
N GLY A 174 0.75 12.55 -5.98
CA GLY A 174 -0.34 12.26 -5.05
C GLY A 174 -1.59 11.73 -5.75
N ARG A 175 -2.42 10.95 -5.03
CA ARG A 175 -3.65 10.33 -5.60
C ARG A 175 -4.61 11.35 -6.22
N LEU A 176 -4.81 12.47 -5.52
CA LEU A 176 -5.72 13.53 -5.95
C LEU A 176 -5.13 14.29 -7.16
N THR A 177 -3.83 14.57 -7.13
CA THR A 177 -3.12 15.20 -8.26
C THR A 177 -3.18 14.30 -9.51
N PHE A 178 -2.97 12.99 -9.35
CA PHE A 178 -3.15 12.01 -10.41
C PHE A 178 -4.57 12.05 -10.96
N PHE A 179 -5.59 12.05 -10.10
CA PHE A 179 -6.99 12.10 -10.52
C PHE A 179 -7.30 13.33 -11.37
N TRP A 180 -6.90 14.52 -10.91
CA TRP A 180 -7.16 15.76 -11.62
C TRP A 180 -6.39 15.85 -12.94
N LEU A 181 -5.12 15.45 -12.95
CA LEU A 181 -4.32 15.42 -14.18
C LEU A 181 -4.88 14.42 -15.20
N TRP A 182 -5.30 13.25 -14.74
CA TRP A 182 -5.97 12.27 -15.59
C TRP A 182 -7.28 12.82 -16.15
N LEU A 183 -8.17 13.33 -15.29
CA LEU A 183 -9.46 13.86 -15.69
C LEU A 183 -9.29 15.01 -16.68
N ALA A 184 -8.36 15.93 -16.43
CA ALA A 184 -8.02 17.01 -17.34
C ALA A 184 -7.53 16.47 -18.69
N SER A 185 -6.64 15.46 -18.70
CA SER A 185 -6.17 14.86 -19.94
C SER A 185 -7.32 14.23 -20.75
N VAL A 186 -8.26 13.56 -20.10
CA VAL A 186 -9.44 12.96 -20.76
C VAL A 186 -10.36 14.03 -21.33
N LEU A 187 -10.68 15.08 -20.55
CA LEU A 187 -11.54 16.17 -21.01
C LEU A 187 -10.93 16.90 -22.22
N VAL A 188 -9.63 17.19 -22.18
CA VAL A 188 -8.93 17.84 -23.30
C VAL A 188 -8.94 16.95 -24.55
N ILE A 189 -8.71 15.64 -24.41
CA ILE A 189 -8.81 14.70 -25.53
C ILE A 189 -10.23 14.67 -26.12
N ILE A 190 -11.28 14.67 -25.28
CA ILE A 190 -12.68 14.71 -25.74
C ILE A 190 -12.95 16.01 -26.52
N VAL A 191 -12.51 17.17 -26.01
CA VAL A 191 -12.71 18.46 -26.69
C VAL A 191 -11.96 18.49 -28.03
N VAL A 192 -10.69 18.10 -28.05
CA VAL A 192 -9.87 18.10 -29.27
C VAL A 192 -10.47 17.17 -30.32
N THR A 193 -10.88 15.96 -29.94
CA THR A 193 -11.51 15.01 -30.88
C THR A 193 -12.86 15.51 -31.40
N ALA A 194 -13.67 16.18 -30.57
CA ALA A 194 -14.92 16.82 -31.00
C ALA A 194 -14.66 17.95 -32.01
N MET A 195 -13.67 18.83 -31.75
CA MET A 195 -13.31 19.91 -32.66
C MET A 195 -12.79 19.41 -34.01
N VAL A 196 -12.03 18.31 -34.00
CA VAL A 196 -11.59 17.65 -35.25
C VAL A 196 -12.76 17.09 -36.04
N ARG A 197 -13.75 16.48 -35.36
CA ARG A 197 -14.93 15.90 -36.01
C ARG A 197 -15.79 16.95 -36.70
N GLU A 198 -15.91 18.13 -36.11
CA GLU A 198 -16.68 19.26 -36.65
C GLU A 198 -15.89 20.10 -37.67
N GLY A 199 -14.63 19.74 -37.95
CA GLY A 199 -13.80 20.43 -38.93
C GLY A 199 -13.16 21.74 -38.45
N GLY A 200 -13.32 22.09 -37.17
CA GLY A 200 -12.83 23.36 -36.60
C GLY A 200 -11.31 23.54 -36.59
N LEU A 201 -10.53 22.48 -36.84
CA LEU A 201 -9.07 22.48 -36.91
C LEU A 201 -8.52 21.83 -38.19
N ALA A 202 -9.38 21.50 -39.16
CA ALA A 202 -9.03 20.67 -40.31
C ALA A 202 -8.97 21.49 -41.60
N GLU A 203 -7.78 21.95 -41.97
CA GLU A 203 -7.46 22.14 -43.39
C GLU A 203 -7.22 20.74 -43.99
N PRO A 204 -7.92 20.34 -45.06
CA PRO A 204 -7.69 19.07 -45.74
C PRO A 204 -6.36 19.12 -46.51
N SER A 205 -5.26 19.07 -45.77
CA SER A 205 -3.95 18.88 -46.35
C SER A 205 -3.70 17.39 -46.57
N LEU A 206 -3.27 17.01 -47.77
CA LEU A 206 -2.88 15.65 -48.19
C LEU A 206 -1.65 15.09 -47.44
N SER A 207 -1.19 15.76 -46.38
CA SER A 207 -0.06 15.34 -45.57
C SER A 207 -0.49 14.27 -44.56
N PRO A 208 0.23 13.14 -44.43
CA PRO A 208 -0.04 12.14 -43.40
C PRO A 208 0.17 12.67 -41.96
N VAL A 209 0.70 13.88 -41.80
CA VAL A 209 0.89 14.55 -40.52
C VAL A 209 0.07 15.84 -40.52
N ASN A 210 -1.16 15.78 -40.04
CA ASN A 210 -1.99 16.96 -39.80
C ASN A 210 -1.84 17.44 -38.34
N PHE A 211 -1.92 18.74 -38.11
CA PHE A 211 -1.76 19.34 -36.77
C PHE A 211 -2.60 18.66 -35.67
N PRO A 212 -3.87 18.28 -35.92
CA PRO A 212 -4.67 17.62 -34.89
C PRO A 212 -4.18 16.22 -34.51
N SER A 213 -3.62 15.44 -35.43
CA SER A 213 -3.04 14.13 -35.10
C SER A 213 -1.81 14.25 -34.20
N VAL A 214 -0.96 15.26 -34.43
CA VAL A 214 0.22 15.55 -33.60
C VAL A 214 -0.21 15.97 -32.20
N LEU A 215 -1.21 16.86 -32.11
CA LEU A 215 -1.77 17.30 -30.83
C LEU A 215 -2.36 16.12 -30.04
N LEU A 216 -3.14 15.25 -30.71
CA LEU A 216 -3.71 14.06 -30.07
C LEU A 216 -2.62 13.11 -29.58
N ALA A 217 -1.57 12.87 -30.37
CA ALA A 217 -0.44 12.03 -29.97
C ALA A 217 0.31 12.60 -28.76
N ALA A 218 0.52 13.92 -28.71
CA ALA A 218 1.14 14.59 -27.56
C ALA A 218 0.28 14.47 -26.28
N LEU A 219 -1.04 14.63 -26.39
CA LEU A 219 -1.97 14.48 -25.27
C LEU A 219 -2.01 13.04 -24.74
N LEU A 220 -2.00 12.06 -25.65
CA LEU A 220 -1.89 10.65 -25.28
C LEU A 220 -0.56 10.39 -24.55
N ALA A 221 0.58 10.82 -25.11
CA ALA A 221 1.89 10.66 -24.48
C ALA A 221 1.95 11.28 -23.08
N PHE A 222 1.33 12.45 -22.89
CA PHE A 222 1.21 13.08 -21.58
C PHE A 222 0.38 12.23 -20.59
N SER A 223 -0.76 11.69 -21.02
CA SER A 223 -1.59 10.79 -20.21
C SER A 223 -0.82 9.52 -19.79
N PHE A 224 -0.05 8.94 -20.72
CA PHE A 224 0.86 7.82 -20.44
C PHE A 224 1.95 8.18 -19.43
N ALA A 225 2.56 9.36 -19.55
CA ALA A 225 3.61 9.81 -18.64
C ALA A 225 3.09 9.92 -17.19
N ILE A 226 1.88 10.47 -17.01
CA ILE A 226 1.22 10.55 -15.70
C ILE A 226 0.96 9.15 -15.12
N ALA A 227 0.46 8.22 -15.95
CA ALA A 227 0.22 6.85 -15.53
C ALA A 227 1.50 6.12 -15.11
N ILE A 228 2.59 6.27 -15.87
CA ILE A 228 3.90 5.69 -15.55
C ILE A 228 4.41 6.25 -14.22
N ALA A 229 4.31 7.56 -14.00
CA ALA A 229 4.71 8.19 -12.76
C ALA A 229 3.92 7.63 -11.57
N ARG A 230 2.60 7.44 -11.71
CA ARG A 230 1.78 6.86 -10.64
C ARG A 230 2.04 5.36 -10.42
N LEU A 231 2.30 4.59 -11.47
CA LEU A 231 2.69 3.18 -11.35
C LEU A 231 4.03 3.03 -10.62
N ARG A 232 4.97 3.94 -10.91
CA ARG A 232 6.26 4.04 -10.25
C ARG A 232 6.12 4.32 -8.75
N ASP A 233 5.13 5.12 -8.37
CA ASP A 233 4.79 5.36 -6.96
C ASP A 233 4.24 4.13 -6.22
N VAL A 234 3.65 3.17 -6.92
CA VAL A 234 3.13 1.93 -6.31
C VAL A 234 4.17 0.80 -6.37
N ASP A 235 5.42 1.14 -6.68
CA ASP A 235 6.51 0.20 -6.93
C ASP A 235 6.23 -0.82 -8.05
N LYS A 236 5.51 -0.39 -9.08
CA LYS A 236 5.22 -1.22 -10.26
C LYS A 236 6.05 -0.73 -11.44
N SER A 237 6.38 -1.66 -12.33
CA SER A 237 7.08 -1.37 -13.58
C SER A 237 6.25 -0.47 -14.50
N GLY A 238 6.87 0.51 -15.16
CA GLY A 238 6.19 1.40 -16.11
C GLY A 238 5.51 0.67 -17.29
N TRP A 239 5.94 -0.56 -17.58
CA TRP A 239 5.31 -1.46 -18.55
C TRP A 239 3.81 -1.69 -18.30
N TRP A 240 3.35 -1.60 -17.06
CA TRP A 240 1.92 -1.71 -16.73
C TRP A 240 1.09 -0.57 -17.33
N SER A 241 1.71 0.53 -17.78
CA SER A 241 1.01 1.62 -18.45
C SER A 241 0.46 1.20 -19.82
N LEU A 242 0.97 0.15 -20.47
CA LEU A 242 0.43 -0.33 -21.76
C LEU A 242 -1.05 -0.72 -21.70
N ILE A 243 -1.55 -1.07 -20.51
CA ILE A 243 -2.99 -1.31 -20.26
C ILE A 243 -3.85 -0.09 -20.61
N TRP A 244 -3.28 1.11 -20.61
CA TRP A 244 -3.97 2.35 -20.97
C TRP A 244 -4.49 2.39 -22.41
N LEU A 245 -3.93 1.58 -23.32
CA LEU A 245 -4.43 1.45 -24.69
C LEU A 245 -5.84 0.82 -24.77
N ILE A 246 -6.33 0.21 -23.69
CA ILE A 246 -7.60 -0.51 -23.67
C ILE A 246 -8.62 0.30 -22.86
N PRO A 247 -9.68 0.87 -23.48
CA PRO A 247 -10.57 1.81 -22.79
C PRO A 247 -11.21 1.27 -21.50
N PHE A 248 -11.73 0.04 -21.53
CA PHE A 248 -12.41 -0.56 -20.39
C PHE A 248 -11.45 -0.99 -19.26
N VAL A 249 -10.28 -1.50 -19.63
CA VAL A 249 -9.27 -1.92 -18.63
C VAL A 249 -8.56 -0.70 -18.04
N ASN A 250 -8.42 0.38 -18.82
CA ASN A 250 -7.90 1.65 -18.35
C ASN A 250 -8.71 2.18 -17.16
N LEU A 251 -10.05 2.14 -17.23
CA LEU A 251 -10.91 2.57 -16.13
C LEU A 251 -10.64 1.77 -14.84
N ALA A 252 -10.49 0.45 -14.95
CA ALA A 252 -10.16 -0.42 -13.82
C ALA A 252 -8.77 -0.11 -13.24
N LEU A 253 -7.78 0.18 -14.10
CA LEU A 253 -6.43 0.54 -13.69
C LEU A 253 -6.41 1.90 -12.97
N VAL A 254 -7.13 2.91 -13.48
CA VAL A 254 -7.27 4.22 -12.84
C VAL A 254 -7.90 4.06 -11.45
N LEU A 255 -9.00 3.29 -11.35
CA LEU A 255 -9.65 3.01 -10.06
C LEU A 255 -8.68 2.34 -9.08
N TYR A 256 -7.91 1.36 -9.54
CA TYR A 256 -6.87 0.72 -8.75
C TYR A 256 -5.81 1.73 -8.26
N LEU A 257 -5.28 2.58 -9.14
CA LEU A 257 -4.24 3.56 -8.81
C LEU A 257 -4.73 4.68 -7.86
N LEU A 258 -6.04 4.92 -7.83
CA LEU A 258 -6.69 5.83 -6.87
C LEU A 258 -6.84 5.19 -5.49
N VAL A 259 -7.25 3.93 -5.42
CA VAL A 259 -7.52 3.22 -4.16
C VAL A 259 -6.23 2.77 -3.47
N VAL A 260 -5.18 2.42 -4.22
CA VAL A 260 -3.94 1.89 -3.65
C VAL A 260 -3.03 2.99 -3.08
N PRO A 261 -2.56 2.87 -1.83
CA PRO A 261 -1.52 3.75 -1.29
C PRO A 261 -0.23 3.64 -2.08
N GLY A 262 0.44 4.78 -2.28
CA GLY A 262 1.83 4.75 -2.72
C GLY A 262 2.72 4.08 -1.67
N SER A 263 3.89 3.58 -2.09
CA SER A 263 4.84 2.95 -1.17
C SER A 263 5.29 3.93 -0.09
N GLN A 264 5.25 3.48 1.17
CA GLN A 264 5.75 4.24 2.32
C GLN A 264 7.29 4.15 2.34
N GLY A 265 7.98 5.29 2.42
CA GLY A 265 9.45 5.35 2.44
C GLY A 265 10.12 5.33 1.06
N ARG A 266 11.43 5.02 1.03
CA ARG A 266 12.23 4.92 -0.20
C ARG A 266 11.79 3.72 -1.03
N ASN A 267 11.60 3.95 -2.32
CA ASN A 267 11.33 2.91 -3.29
C ASN A 267 12.52 2.72 -4.26
N ARG A 268 12.50 1.68 -5.11
CA ARG A 268 13.48 1.47 -6.21
C ARG A 268 13.62 2.68 -7.14
N PHE A 269 12.64 3.56 -7.13
CA PHE A 269 12.55 4.74 -7.97
C PHE A 269 12.86 6.06 -7.23
N GLY A 270 13.25 5.99 -5.96
CA GLY A 270 13.64 7.15 -5.17
C GLY A 270 12.83 7.31 -3.87
N PRO A 271 13.18 8.32 -3.06
CA PRO A 271 12.51 8.63 -1.80
C PRO A 271 11.06 9.09 -1.99
N ALA A 272 10.24 8.91 -0.96
CA ALA A 272 8.91 9.50 -0.90
C ALA A 272 9.00 11.03 -0.92
N ASN A 273 8.05 11.71 -1.57
CA ASN A 273 7.96 13.16 -1.45
C ASN A 273 7.54 13.49 0.00
N VAL A 274 8.41 14.18 0.73
CA VAL A 274 7.96 14.89 1.92
C VAL A 274 7.19 16.10 1.41
N GLY A 275 5.87 15.98 1.33
CA GLY A 275 5.03 17.11 0.94
C GLY A 275 5.36 18.29 1.86
N PHE A 276 5.52 19.48 1.27
CA PHE A 276 5.88 20.72 1.98
C PHE A 276 4.95 21.03 3.18
N LEU A 277 3.78 20.39 3.23
CA LEU A 277 2.77 20.50 4.29
C LEU A 277 3.07 19.69 5.58
N ASN A 278 4.13 18.87 5.61
CA ASN A 278 4.55 18.12 6.80
C ASN A 278 5.75 18.73 7.55
N LEU A 279 6.19 19.94 7.16
CA LEU A 279 7.15 20.71 7.95
C LEU A 279 6.37 21.51 9.00
N LYS A 280 6.18 20.92 10.19
CA LYS A 280 5.68 21.61 11.39
C LYS A 280 6.63 21.36 12.55
#